data_AF-R9KJN4-F1
#
_entry.id   AF-R9KJN4-F1
#
_cell.length_a   1.000
_cell.length_b   1.000
_cell.length_c   1.000
_cell.angle_alpha   90.00
_cell.angle_beta   90.00
_cell.angle_gamma   90.00
#
_symmetry.space_group_name_H-M   'P 1'
#
loop_
_entity.id
_entity.type
_entity.pdbx_description
1 polymer ?
#
loop_
_entity_poly.entity_id
_entity_poly.type
_entity_poly.pdbx_seq_one_letter_code
_entity_poly.pdbx_strand_id
1 'polypeptide(L)'
;MQTDVLLQKALVEEVKEELKNYTSVNNDGEYIKFNVYPQNLPAKKGKNDDEHFPYVLVCMDEEQINGEDDDLICSIYFLVGINDKNPNKQGHFDIANVLNRLSKRFLEKRLVNGRYRIAFPLTKKFQEEDTYPKFIGGMSTLWTLEKPEIEETEYD
;
A
#
# COMPACT_ATOMS: atom_id res chain seq x y z
N MET A 1 20.27 11.88 1.93
CA MET A 1 19.30 11.56 0.84
C MET A 1 18.09 10.94 1.52
N GLN A 2 16.86 11.43 1.29
CA GLN A 2 15.68 10.90 1.99
C GLN A 2 15.21 9.60 1.31
N THR A 3 15.57 8.44 1.87
CA THR A 3 15.47 7.12 1.23
C THR A 3 14.06 6.52 1.29
N ASP A 4 13.32 6.83 2.35
CA ASP A 4 11.93 6.45 2.66
C ASP A 4 10.90 7.08 1.71
N VAL A 5 10.96 8.40 1.51
CA VAL A 5 10.08 9.10 0.55
C VAL A 5 10.26 8.56 -0.87
N LEU A 6 11.50 8.20 -1.23
CA LEU A 6 11.80 7.59 -2.53
C LEU A 6 11.27 6.15 -2.62
N LEU A 7 11.29 5.39 -1.53
CA LEU A 7 10.63 4.09 -1.45
C LEU A 7 9.12 4.22 -1.66
N GLN A 8 8.44 5.11 -0.93
CA GLN A 8 6.99 5.29 -1.06
C GLN A 8 6.63 5.66 -2.50
N LYS A 9 7.35 6.61 -3.12
CA LYS A 9 7.14 6.98 -4.52
C LYS A 9 7.34 5.80 -5.48
N ALA A 10 8.40 5.01 -5.27
CA ALA A 10 8.66 3.84 -6.10
C ALA A 10 7.54 2.79 -5.97
N LEU A 11 7.05 2.55 -4.75
CA LEU A 11 5.95 1.63 -4.50
C LEU A 11 4.62 2.13 -5.08
N VAL A 12 4.34 3.44 -5.03
CA VAL A 12 3.17 4.03 -5.69
C VAL A 12 3.18 3.74 -7.19
N GLU A 13 4.32 3.97 -7.86
CA GLU A 13 4.44 3.69 -9.30
C GLU A 13 4.36 2.19 -9.61
N GLU A 14 4.95 1.35 -8.77
CA GLU A 14 4.87 -0.11 -8.89
C GLU A 14 3.43 -0.62 -8.74
N VAL A 15 2.65 -0.07 -7.80
CA VAL A 15 1.22 -0.40 -7.62
C VAL A 15 0.41 0.08 -8.82
N LYS A 16 0.66 1.29 -9.33
CA LYS A 16 -0.02 1.79 -10.55
C LYS A 16 0.24 0.89 -11.74
N GLU A 17 1.50 0.50 -11.95
CA GLU A 17 1.90 -0.38 -13.06
C GLU A 17 1.28 -1.78 -12.93
N GLU A 18 1.25 -2.35 -11.73
CA GLU A 18 0.65 -3.67 -11.48
C GLU A 18 -0.88 -3.65 -11.68
N LEU A 19 -1.55 -2.54 -11.35
CA LEU A 19 -3.00 -2.39 -11.45
C LEU A 19 -3.47 -1.73 -12.76
N LYS A 20 -2.58 -1.35 -13.68
CA LYS A 20 -2.94 -0.58 -14.89
C LYS A 20 -4.02 -1.22 -15.77
N ASN A 21 -4.04 -2.55 -15.80
CA ASN A 21 -4.96 -3.38 -16.58
C ASN A 21 -5.97 -4.13 -15.69
N TYR A 22 -6.04 -3.77 -14.40
CA TYR A 22 -6.96 -4.37 -13.45
C TYR A 22 -8.03 -3.35 -13.08
N THR A 23 -9.28 -3.76 -13.20
CA THR A 23 -10.46 -2.92 -12.95
C THR A 23 -11.37 -3.61 -11.94
N SER A 24 -11.99 -2.82 -11.07
CA SER A 24 -13.17 -3.26 -10.32
C SER A 24 -14.43 -2.91 -11.12
N VAL A 25 -15.57 -3.43 -10.70
CA VAL A 25 -16.87 -3.14 -11.32
C VAL A 25 -17.66 -2.28 -10.33
N ASN A 26 -18.13 -1.12 -10.77
CA ASN A 26 -18.99 -0.27 -9.96
C ASN A 26 -20.44 -0.82 -9.93
N ASN A 27 -21.29 -0.17 -9.15
CA ASN A 27 -22.69 -0.58 -9.00
C ASN A 27 -23.55 -0.39 -10.27
N ASP A 28 -23.07 0.38 -11.23
CA ASP A 28 -23.70 0.59 -12.53
C ASP A 28 -23.22 -0.43 -13.58
N GLY A 29 -22.35 -1.38 -13.18
CA GLY A 29 -21.77 -2.40 -14.05
C GLY A 29 -20.59 -1.93 -14.88
N GLU A 30 -20.09 -0.72 -14.64
CA GLU A 30 -18.97 -0.13 -15.36
C GLU A 30 -17.63 -0.54 -14.75
N TYR A 31 -16.63 -0.73 -15.62
CA TYR A 31 -15.26 -0.99 -15.20
C TYR A 31 -14.57 0.29 -14.75
N ILE A 32 -14.16 0.32 -13.49
CA ILE A 32 -13.48 1.44 -12.84
C ILE A 32 -12.03 1.06 -12.51
N LYS A 33 -11.11 1.99 -12.77
CA LYS A 33 -9.67 1.82 -12.47
C LYS A 33 -9.38 2.19 -11.03
N PHE A 34 -8.36 1.57 -10.44
CA PHE A 34 -7.88 1.92 -9.12
C PHE A 34 -7.13 3.26 -9.15
N ASN A 35 -7.53 4.17 -8.28
CA ASN A 35 -6.73 5.34 -7.94
C ASN A 35 -5.62 4.94 -6.96
N VAL A 36 -4.41 5.45 -7.15
CA VAL A 36 -3.28 5.12 -6.28
C VAL A 36 -2.68 6.40 -5.72
N TYR A 37 -2.66 6.54 -4.40
CA TYR A 37 -2.18 7.74 -3.72
C TYR A 37 -1.12 7.42 -2.64
N PRO A 38 -0.14 8.29 -2.43
CA PRO A 38 0.72 8.22 -1.25
C PRO A 38 -0.02 8.76 -0.03
N GLN A 39 0.07 8.04 1.10
CA GLN A 39 -0.37 8.43 2.45
C GLN A 39 -1.87 8.73 2.66
N ASN A 40 -2.46 9.63 1.89
CA ASN A 40 -3.81 10.16 2.11
C ASN A 40 -4.58 10.27 0.80
N LEU A 41 -5.90 10.16 0.89
CA LEU A 41 -6.79 10.57 -0.18
C LEU A 41 -6.74 12.11 -0.35
N PRO A 42 -7.01 12.63 -1.56
CA PRO A 42 -7.28 14.04 -1.74
C PRO A 42 -8.43 14.54 -0.85
N ALA A 43 -8.44 15.85 -0.58
CA ALA A 43 -9.47 16.46 0.26
C ALA A 43 -10.86 16.26 -0.35
N LYS A 44 -11.81 15.80 0.47
CA LYS A 44 -13.19 15.57 0.06
C LYS A 44 -13.83 16.87 -0.42
N LYS A 45 -14.53 16.81 -1.55
CA LYS A 45 -15.35 17.92 -2.07
C LYS A 45 -16.72 18.02 -1.38
N GLY A 46 -17.12 17.01 -0.61
CA GLY A 46 -18.38 16.99 0.13
C GLY A 46 -18.57 15.73 0.97
N LYS A 47 -19.71 15.63 1.69
CA LYS A 47 -20.01 14.47 2.56
C LYS A 47 -20.11 13.14 1.80
N ASN A 48 -20.57 13.19 0.55
CA ASN A 48 -20.80 12.02 -0.31
C ASN A 48 -19.76 11.92 -1.45
N ASP A 49 -18.54 12.38 -1.19
CA ASP A 49 -17.46 12.26 -2.17
C ASP A 49 -16.94 10.81 -2.21
N ASP A 50 -17.41 10.09 -3.21
CA ASP A 50 -16.94 8.73 -3.55
C ASP A 50 -16.07 8.74 -4.83
N GLU A 51 -15.63 9.92 -5.31
CA GLU A 51 -14.89 10.11 -6.58
C GLU A 51 -13.58 9.32 -6.63
N HIS A 52 -12.99 9.08 -5.45
CA HIS A 52 -11.72 8.36 -5.33
C HIS A 52 -11.86 6.84 -5.24
N PHE A 53 -13.08 6.29 -5.13
CA PHE A 53 -13.26 4.84 -5.15
C PHE A 53 -13.20 4.28 -6.59
N PRO A 54 -12.53 3.13 -6.80
CA PRO A 54 -11.75 2.37 -5.83
C PRO A 54 -10.33 2.95 -5.70
N TYR A 55 -9.70 2.78 -4.54
CA TYR A 55 -8.34 3.28 -4.33
C TYR A 55 -7.41 2.29 -3.64
N VAL A 56 -6.12 2.52 -3.81
CA VAL A 56 -5.02 1.98 -2.99
C VAL A 56 -4.21 3.14 -2.42
N LEU A 57 -4.06 3.21 -1.10
CA LEU A 57 -3.07 4.07 -0.47
C LEU A 57 -1.78 3.29 -0.23
N VAL A 58 -0.65 3.96 -0.42
CA VAL A 58 0.68 3.46 -0.02
C VAL A 58 1.17 4.35 1.11
N CYS A 59 1.09 3.87 2.34
CA CYS A 59 1.35 4.65 3.55
C CYS A 59 2.66 4.21 4.19
N MET A 60 3.54 5.19 4.48
CA MET A 60 4.63 4.95 5.42
C MET A 60 4.03 4.84 6.83
N ASP A 61 4.56 3.91 7.60
CA ASP A 61 4.08 3.58 8.95
C ASP A 61 5.22 3.77 9.97
N GLU A 62 5.94 2.70 10.30
CA GLU A 62 7.04 2.70 11.26
C GLU A 62 8.40 2.50 10.57
N GLU A 63 9.45 3.09 11.15
CA GLU A 63 10.84 2.91 10.74
C GLU A 63 11.69 2.52 11.94
N GLN A 64 12.57 1.54 11.75
CA GLN A 64 13.43 1.04 12.82
C GLN A 64 14.83 0.67 12.31
N ILE A 65 15.84 0.97 13.12
CA ILE A 65 17.21 0.47 12.99
C ILE A 65 17.48 -0.28 14.30
N ASN A 66 17.69 -1.59 14.22
CA ASN A 66 17.77 -2.44 15.41
C ASN A 66 19.19 -2.50 16.02
N GLY A 67 20.20 -2.00 15.30
CA GLY A 67 21.58 -2.01 15.73
C GLY A 67 22.50 -1.21 14.79
N GLU A 68 23.71 -0.93 15.28
CA GLU A 68 24.74 -0.18 14.54
C GLU A 68 25.20 -0.86 13.26
N ASP A 69 24.98 -2.17 13.11
CA ASP A 69 25.30 -2.94 11.90
C ASP A 69 24.05 -3.29 11.06
N ASP A 70 22.85 -2.98 11.55
CA ASP A 70 21.60 -3.33 10.88
C ASP A 70 21.20 -2.29 9.82
N ASP A 71 20.52 -2.75 8.77
CA ASP A 71 19.85 -1.89 7.81
C ASP A 71 18.63 -1.18 8.42
N LEU A 72 18.22 -0.07 7.82
CA LEU A 72 16.94 0.56 8.14
C LEU A 72 15.79 -0.30 7.60
N ILE A 73 14.84 -0.65 8.47
CA ILE A 73 13.59 -1.32 8.08
C ILE A 73 12.45 -0.30 8.09
N CYS A 74 11.80 -0.13 6.95
CA CYS A 74 10.62 0.72 6.78
C CYS A 74 9.38 -0.15 6.58
N SER A 75 8.37 0.04 7.44
CA SER A 75 7.05 -0.54 7.32
C SER A 75 6.20 0.29 6.37
N ILE A 76 5.64 -0.38 5.36
CA ILE A 76 4.70 0.21 4.40
C ILE A 76 3.38 -0.52 4.50
N TYR A 77 2.32 0.26 4.73
CA TYR A 77 0.95 -0.21 4.77
C TYR A 77 0.21 0.17 3.49
N PHE A 78 -0.32 -0.83 2.79
CA PHE A 78 -1.18 -0.68 1.63
C PHE A 78 -2.64 -0.76 2.08
N LEU A 79 -3.43 0.29 1.83
CA LEU A 79 -4.86 0.31 2.18
C LEU A 79 -5.71 0.31 0.90
N VAL A 80 -6.56 -0.69 0.73
CA VAL A 80 -7.50 -0.78 -0.39
C VAL A 80 -8.89 -0.38 0.08
N GLY A 81 -9.53 0.55 -0.63
CA GLY A 81 -10.91 0.96 -0.42
C GLY A 81 -11.78 0.65 -1.64
N ILE A 82 -12.89 -0.05 -1.42
CA ILE A 82 -13.93 -0.35 -2.42
C ILE A 82 -15.27 0.20 -1.91
N ASN A 83 -16.10 0.71 -2.83
CA ASN A 83 -17.48 1.12 -2.56
C ASN A 83 -18.43 0.24 -3.37
N ASP A 84 -18.94 -0.81 -2.73
CA ASP A 84 -19.83 -1.81 -3.31
C ASP A 84 -21.20 -1.75 -2.64
N LYS A 85 -22.21 -1.30 -3.39
CA LYS A 85 -23.61 -1.15 -2.99
C LYS A 85 -24.44 -2.37 -3.40
N ASN A 86 -23.81 -3.48 -3.79
CA ASN A 86 -24.51 -4.73 -4.01
C ASN A 86 -25.02 -5.27 -2.65
N PRO A 87 -26.33 -5.57 -2.52
CA PRO A 87 -26.90 -6.09 -1.28
C PRO A 87 -26.29 -7.42 -0.80
N ASN A 88 -25.58 -8.16 -1.65
CA ASN A 88 -24.87 -9.39 -1.25
C ASN A 88 -23.64 -9.12 -0.37
N LYS A 89 -23.16 -7.87 -0.27
CA LYS A 89 -22.04 -7.42 0.55
C LYS A 89 -20.70 -8.15 0.28
N GLN A 90 -20.39 -8.41 -0.99
CA GLN A 90 -19.22 -9.21 -1.38
C GLN A 90 -17.98 -8.41 -1.81
N GLY A 91 -17.93 -7.09 -1.56
CA GLY A 91 -16.81 -6.22 -1.94
C GLY A 91 -15.44 -6.61 -1.34
N HIS A 92 -15.40 -7.44 -0.30
CA HIS A 92 -14.15 -7.96 0.27
C HIS A 92 -13.37 -8.87 -0.70
N PHE A 93 -14.03 -9.50 -1.69
CA PHE A 93 -13.33 -10.28 -2.71
C PHE A 93 -12.46 -9.40 -3.61
N ASP A 94 -12.94 -8.21 -3.96
CA ASP A 94 -12.15 -7.25 -4.76
C ASP A 94 -10.90 -6.81 -4.00
N ILE A 95 -11.05 -6.53 -2.71
CA ILE A 95 -9.93 -6.24 -1.81
C ILE A 95 -8.93 -7.39 -1.79
N ALA A 96 -9.40 -8.62 -1.56
CA ALA A 96 -8.55 -9.80 -1.51
C ALA A 96 -7.77 -10.01 -2.83
N ASN A 97 -8.43 -9.81 -3.97
CA ASN A 97 -7.81 -9.93 -5.29
C ASN A 97 -6.71 -8.89 -5.52
N VAL A 98 -6.95 -7.63 -5.15
CA VAL A 98 -5.92 -6.56 -5.22
C VAL A 98 -4.74 -6.92 -4.31
N LEU A 99 -4.99 -7.24 -3.04
CA LEU A 99 -3.92 -7.59 -2.10
C LEU A 99 -3.15 -8.85 -2.53
N ASN A 100 -3.81 -9.83 -3.13
CA ASN A 100 -3.16 -11.03 -3.68
C ASN A 100 -2.24 -10.69 -4.83
N ARG A 101 -2.69 -9.84 -5.75
CA ARG A 101 -1.88 -9.37 -6.88
C ARG A 101 -0.65 -8.60 -6.40
N LEU A 102 -0.82 -7.65 -5.48
CA LEU A 102 0.30 -6.89 -4.93
C LEU A 102 1.29 -7.81 -4.17
N SER A 103 0.79 -8.71 -3.32
CA SER A 103 1.66 -9.65 -2.62
C SER A 103 2.42 -10.57 -3.59
N LYS A 104 1.76 -11.05 -4.66
CA LYS A 104 2.41 -11.86 -5.68
C LYS A 104 3.52 -11.08 -6.37
N ARG A 105 3.24 -9.84 -6.80
CA ARG A 105 4.21 -8.95 -7.44
C ARG A 105 5.46 -8.75 -6.57
N PHE A 106 5.26 -8.40 -5.30
CA PHE A 106 6.37 -8.13 -4.41
C PHE A 106 7.16 -9.38 -4.06
N LEU A 107 6.51 -10.53 -3.92
CA LEU A 107 7.18 -11.79 -3.58
C LEU A 107 7.89 -12.45 -4.77
N GLU A 108 7.42 -12.26 -6.01
CA GLU A 108 8.07 -12.83 -7.20
C GLU A 108 9.39 -12.15 -7.53
N LYS A 109 9.45 -10.81 -7.49
CA LYS A 109 10.69 -10.07 -7.80
C LYS A 109 11.52 -9.72 -6.58
N ARG A 110 10.89 -9.59 -5.41
CA ARG A 110 11.47 -9.21 -4.11
C ARG A 110 12.26 -7.90 -4.07
N LEU A 111 12.33 -7.17 -5.18
CA LEU A 111 13.13 -5.96 -5.36
C LEU A 111 12.32 -4.93 -6.14
N VAL A 112 12.27 -3.71 -5.61
CA VAL A 112 11.63 -2.54 -6.24
C VAL A 112 12.70 -1.48 -6.51
N ASN A 113 12.63 -0.88 -7.71
CA ASN A 113 13.56 0.17 -8.16
C ASN A 113 15.05 -0.21 -8.00
N GLY A 114 15.37 -1.49 -8.14
CA GLY A 114 16.74 -2.01 -8.08
C GLY A 114 17.43 -1.99 -6.71
N ARG A 115 16.79 -1.47 -5.65
CA ARG A 115 17.44 -1.30 -4.33
C ARG A 115 16.59 -1.67 -3.12
N TYR A 116 15.27 -1.55 -3.21
CA TYR A 116 14.41 -1.79 -2.06
C TYR A 116 13.99 -3.24 -2.02
N ARG A 117 14.46 -3.98 -1.01
CA ARG A 117 14.18 -5.41 -0.86
C ARG A 117 13.06 -5.63 0.15
N ILE A 118 12.08 -6.45 -0.21
CA ILE A 118 11.03 -6.84 0.73
C ILE A 118 11.56 -7.83 1.77
N ALA A 119 11.25 -7.54 3.04
CA ALA A 119 11.50 -8.36 4.22
C ALA A 119 10.19 -8.96 4.75
N PHE A 120 10.31 -9.87 5.72
CA PHE A 120 9.19 -10.56 6.34
C PHE A 120 9.01 -10.10 7.79
N PRO A 121 7.77 -10.14 8.32
CA PRO A 121 6.56 -10.70 7.71
C PRO A 121 5.88 -9.76 6.70
N LEU A 122 5.10 -10.36 5.79
CA LEU A 122 4.03 -9.68 5.04
C LEU A 122 2.71 -10.13 5.66
N THR A 123 1.87 -9.19 6.06
CA THR A 123 0.57 -9.49 6.68
C THR A 123 -0.57 -8.85 5.90
N LYS A 124 -1.76 -9.45 5.96
CA LYS A 124 -2.99 -8.89 5.39
C LYS A 124 -4.06 -8.85 6.47
N LYS A 125 -4.85 -7.78 6.49
CA LYS A 125 -5.97 -7.61 7.41
C LYS A 125 -7.18 -7.09 6.65
N PHE A 126 -8.34 -7.65 6.96
CA PHE A 126 -9.61 -7.21 6.40
C PHE A 126 -10.40 -6.51 7.49
N GLN A 127 -11.23 -5.55 7.09
CA GLN A 127 -12.17 -4.92 7.99
C GLN A 127 -13.18 -5.93 8.55
N GLU A 128 -13.40 -5.87 9.85
CA GLU A 128 -14.37 -6.72 10.57
C GLU A 128 -15.73 -6.03 10.76
N GLU A 129 -15.74 -4.70 10.80
CA GLU A 129 -16.94 -3.89 10.97
C GLU A 129 -17.80 -3.86 9.70
N ASP A 130 -19.12 -3.93 9.85
CA ASP A 130 -20.06 -3.74 8.74
C ASP A 130 -20.20 -2.25 8.42
N THR A 131 -19.37 -1.77 7.49
CA THR A 131 -19.44 -0.39 6.98
C THR A 131 -20.07 -0.32 5.59
N TYR A 132 -20.93 -1.26 5.24
CA TYR A 132 -21.63 -1.28 3.96
C TYR A 132 -22.18 0.12 3.61
N PRO A 133 -21.93 0.64 2.39
CA PRO A 133 -21.35 -0.04 1.22
C PRO A 133 -19.82 0.00 1.10
N LYS A 134 -19.12 0.52 2.10
CA LYS A 134 -17.66 0.69 2.05
C LYS A 134 -16.98 -0.55 2.62
N PHE A 135 -16.02 -1.06 1.87
CA PHE A 135 -15.18 -2.18 2.26
C PHE A 135 -13.74 -1.73 2.27
N ILE A 136 -13.03 -2.09 3.33
CA ILE A 136 -11.63 -1.71 3.53
C ILE A 136 -10.81 -2.96 3.91
N GLY A 137 -9.58 -3.02 3.41
CA GLY A 137 -8.61 -3.99 3.86
C GLY A 137 -7.21 -3.51 3.53
N GLY A 138 -6.21 -4.11 4.13
CA GLY A 138 -4.85 -3.69 3.92
C GLY A 138 -3.82 -4.79 4.05
N MET A 139 -2.60 -4.45 3.65
CA MET A 139 -1.44 -5.31 3.67
C MET A 139 -0.26 -4.52 4.24
N SER A 140 0.42 -5.06 5.25
CA SER A 140 1.67 -4.50 5.75
C SER A 140 2.86 -5.27 5.21
N THR A 141 3.92 -4.54 4.85
CA THR A 141 5.16 -5.06 4.30
C THR A 141 6.34 -4.34 4.94
N LEU A 142 7.46 -5.03 5.06
CA LEU A 142 8.72 -4.46 5.52
C LEU A 142 9.69 -4.33 4.36
N TRP A 143 10.44 -3.22 4.31
CA TRP A 143 11.41 -2.94 3.27
C TRP A 143 12.75 -2.55 3.88
N THR A 144 13.82 -3.12 3.32
CA THR A 144 15.19 -2.79 3.70
C THR A 144 15.69 -1.57 2.92
N LEU A 145 16.24 -0.60 3.64
CA LEU A 145 16.84 0.64 3.14
C LEU A 145 18.24 0.81 3.72
N GLU A 146 19.07 1.58 3.01
CA GLU A 146 20.32 2.10 3.58
C GLU A 146 20.00 3.03 4.75
N LYS A 147 20.68 2.81 5.89
CA LYS A 147 20.58 3.71 7.04
C LYS A 147 21.47 4.95 6.85
N PRO A 148 21.21 6.05 7.59
CA PRO A 148 22.14 7.15 7.70
C PRO A 148 23.51 6.67 8.23
N GLU A 149 24.59 7.26 7.74
CA GLU A 149 25.93 7.01 8.27
C GLU A 149 26.04 7.59 9.69
N ILE A 150 26.66 6.83 10.59
CA ILE A 150 27.04 7.31 11.91
C ILE A 150 28.32 8.13 11.70
N GLU A 151 28.30 9.40 12.11
CA GLU A 151 29.52 10.19 12.16
C GLU A 151 30.33 9.71 13.38
N GLU A 152 31.44 9.00 13.12
CA GLU A 152 32.43 8.68 14.16
C GLU A 152 33.06 9.96 14.69
N THR A 153 33.11 10.09 16.00
CA THR A 153 33.74 11.20 16.71
C THR A 153 35.12 10.79 17.22
N GLU A 154 35.95 11.76 17.59
CA GLU A 154 37.29 11.50 18.19
C GLU A 154 37.24 10.73 19.53
N TYR A 155 36.03 10.39 20.01
CA TYR A 155 35.77 9.72 21.28
C TYR A 155 35.24 8.28 21.14
N ASP A 156 35.07 7.79 19.90
CA ASP A 156 34.63 6.41 19.58
C ASP A 156 35.80 5.43 19.44
#